data_AF-A0A938VJF4-F1
#
_entry.id   AF-A0A938VJF4-F1
#
_cell.length_a   1.000
_cell.length_b   1.000
_cell.length_c   1.000
_cell.angle_alpha   90.00
_cell.angle_beta   90.00
_cell.angle_gamma   90.00
#
_symmetry.space_group_name_H-M   'P 1'
#
loop_
_entity.id
_entity.type
_entity.pdbx_description
1 polymer ?
#
loop_
_entity_poly.entity_id
_entity_poly.type
_entity_poly.pdbx_seq_one_letter_code
_entity_poly.pdbx_strand_id
1 'polypeptide(L)'
;MTLRKHLHLLAVVTIAWLLFWIAGLPDYYQQYSTKAMIVFDIAVLPPLWYIGYRSIRRSRNQIASSLWFSFYLVVPLFFYDYLYCGIYLRHGIAFLRDYWYLTVYYILPWLMHPLTGWWLNHQKQKVI
;
A
#
# COMPACT_ATOMS: atom_id res chain seq x y z
N MET A 1 -8.46 10.39 -12.06
CA MET A 1 -7.09 10.93 -12.23
C MET A 1 -6.75 10.87 -13.72
N THR A 2 -5.65 11.45 -14.20
CA THR A 2 -5.26 11.29 -15.62
C THR A 2 -4.61 9.93 -15.83
N LEU A 3 -4.71 9.34 -17.03
CA LEU A 3 -4.11 8.04 -17.36
C LEU A 3 -2.62 7.96 -16.98
N ARG A 4 -1.86 9.04 -17.26
CA ARG A 4 -0.45 9.16 -16.88
C ARG A 4 -0.22 8.92 -15.38
N LYS A 5 -1.11 9.41 -14.51
CA LYS A 5 -1.01 9.21 -13.06
C LYS A 5 -1.35 7.78 -12.65
N HIS A 6 -2.32 7.16 -13.30
CA HIS A 6 -2.66 5.74 -13.09
C HIS A 6 -1.47 4.84 -13.42
N LEU A 7 -0.86 5.03 -14.60
CA LEU A 7 0.33 4.29 -15.03
C LEU A 7 1.54 4.56 -14.11
N HIS A 8 1.72 5.81 -13.69
CA HIS A 8 2.79 6.15 -12.76
C HIS A 8 2.64 5.46 -11.40
N LEU A 9 1.43 5.45 -10.82
CA LEU A 9 1.17 4.75 -9.56
C LEU A 9 1.40 3.24 -9.68
N LEU A 10 0.90 2.63 -10.76
CA LEU A 10 1.15 1.22 -11.03
C LEU A 10 2.65 0.93 -11.10
N ALA A 11 3.39 1.70 -11.91
CA ALA A 11 4.84 1.54 -12.04
C ALA A 11 5.58 1.70 -10.71
N VAL A 12 5.23 2.70 -9.89
CA VAL A 12 5.86 2.90 -8.58
C VAL A 12 5.63 1.69 -7.67
N VAL A 13 4.40 1.16 -7.61
CA VAL A 13 4.08 0.01 -6.76
C VAL A 13 4.74 -1.26 -7.28
N THR A 14 4.77 -1.49 -8.59
CA THR A 14 5.49 -2.61 -9.21
C THR A 14 6.98 -2.55 -8.91
N ILE A 15 7.60 -1.39 -9.07
CA ILE A 15 9.04 -1.20 -8.79
C ILE A 15 9.30 -1.39 -7.29
N ALA A 16 8.48 -0.82 -6.41
CA ALA A 16 8.64 -0.99 -4.98
C ALA A 16 8.55 -2.48 -4.57
N TRP A 17 7.56 -3.21 -5.09
CA TRP A 17 7.44 -4.65 -4.84
C TRP A 17 8.67 -5.42 -5.33
N LEU A 18 9.15 -5.14 -6.55
CA LEU A 18 10.35 -5.78 -7.09
C LEU A 18 11.59 -5.48 -6.23
N LEU A 19 11.74 -4.25 -5.74
CA LEU A 19 12.84 -3.88 -4.87
C LEU A 19 12.80 -4.62 -3.54
N PHE A 20 11.62 -4.74 -2.91
CA PHE A 20 11.47 -5.54 -1.69
C PHE A 20 11.76 -7.01 -1.96
N TRP A 21 11.24 -7.54 -3.06
CA TRP A 21 11.46 -8.93 -3.48
C TRP A 21 12.95 -9.24 -3.66
N ILE A 22 13.68 -8.38 -4.38
CA ILE A 22 15.13 -8.53 -4.58
C ILE A 22 15.89 -8.35 -3.25
N ALA A 23 15.54 -7.33 -2.46
CA ALA A 23 16.25 -7.01 -1.22
C ALA A 23 16.11 -8.09 -0.15
N GLY A 24 15.04 -8.89 -0.18
CA GLY A 24 14.86 -9.99 0.76
C GLY A 24 15.38 -11.34 0.29
N LEU A 25 16.01 -11.43 -0.89
CA LEU A 25 16.63 -12.69 -1.33
C LEU A 25 17.79 -13.13 -0.40
N PRO A 26 18.03 -14.45 -0.24
CA PRO A 26 17.34 -15.57 -0.91
C PRO A 26 15.99 -15.93 -0.28
N ASP A 27 15.75 -15.50 0.95
CA ASP A 27 14.63 -15.97 1.77
C ASP A 27 13.52 -14.91 1.85
N TYR A 28 13.12 -14.32 0.72
CA TYR A 28 12.08 -13.31 0.75
C TYR A 28 10.76 -13.94 1.24
N TYR A 29 10.03 -13.24 2.11
CA TYR A 29 8.92 -13.79 2.91
C TYR A 29 9.35 -14.84 3.95
N GLN A 30 10.30 -14.48 4.81
CA GLN A 30 10.52 -15.20 6.08
C GLN A 30 9.42 -14.87 7.09
N GLN A 31 9.20 -15.78 8.04
CA GLN A 31 8.39 -15.46 9.21
C GLN A 31 9.18 -14.56 10.15
N TYR A 32 8.99 -13.25 10.02
CA TYR A 32 9.62 -12.27 10.89
C TYR A 32 8.95 -12.25 12.27
N SER A 33 9.75 -11.98 13.30
CA SER A 33 9.19 -11.76 14.64
C SER A 33 8.22 -10.57 14.63
N THR A 34 7.15 -10.66 15.42
CA THR A 34 6.16 -9.57 15.56
C THR A 34 6.82 -8.24 15.93
N LYS A 35 7.86 -8.27 16.79
CA LYS A 35 8.60 -7.06 17.19
C LYS A 35 9.31 -6.40 16.00
N ALA A 36 9.98 -7.19 15.17
CA ALA A 36 10.68 -6.67 14.00
C ALA A 36 9.69 -6.02 13.01
N MET A 37 8.53 -6.64 12.80
CA MET A 37 7.47 -6.09 11.94
C MET A 37 6.89 -4.79 12.49
N ILE A 38 6.60 -4.71 13.79
CA ILE A 38 6.12 -3.45 14.39
C ILE A 38 7.13 -2.31 14.19
N VAL A 39 8.43 -2.57 14.39
CA VAL A 39 9.48 -1.56 14.18
C VAL A 39 9.54 -1.14 12.70
N PHE A 40 9.47 -2.11 11.79
CA PHE A 40 9.43 -1.84 10.35
C PHE A 40 8.21 -1.00 9.96
N ASP A 41 7.02 -1.35 10.46
CA ASP A 41 5.77 -0.62 10.22
C ASP A 41 5.86 0.84 10.71
N ILE A 42 6.39 1.06 11.91
CA ILE A 42 6.60 2.40 12.46
C ILE A 42 7.58 3.21 11.59
N ALA A 43 8.59 2.56 11.00
CA ALA A 43 9.56 3.23 10.13
C ALA A 43 8.98 3.54 8.74
N VAL A 44 8.14 2.67 8.18
CA VAL A 44 7.70 2.73 6.78
C VAL A 44 6.34 3.42 6.61
N LEU A 45 5.39 3.18 7.52
CA LEU A 45 4.02 3.71 7.38
C LEU A 45 3.96 5.24 7.41
N PRO A 46 4.66 5.98 8.28
CA PRO A 46 4.56 7.44 8.29
C PRO A 46 5.10 8.10 7.01
N PRO A 47 6.28 7.73 6.47
CA PRO A 47 6.73 8.21 5.16
C PRO A 47 5.76 7.87 4.03
N LEU A 48 5.26 6.63 3.99
CA LEU A 48 4.30 6.17 2.98
C LEU A 48 3.01 6.98 3.03
N TRP A 49 2.44 7.15 4.23
CA TRP A 49 1.27 8.00 4.45
C TRP A 49 1.51 9.43 4.01
N TYR A 50 2.67 10.01 4.36
CA TYR A 50 3.00 11.39 4.00
C TYR A 50 3.08 11.60 2.49
N ILE A 51 3.61 10.63 1.74
CA ILE A 51 3.63 10.64 0.27
C ILE A 51 2.20 10.63 -0.28
N GLY A 52 1.35 9.73 0.22
CA GLY A 52 -0.07 9.66 -0.14
C GLY A 52 -0.80 10.97 0.18
N TYR A 53 -0.64 11.49 1.40
CA TYR A 53 -1.19 12.74 1.87
C TYR A 53 -0.85 13.92 0.95
N ARG A 54 0.44 14.10 0.61
CA ARG A 54 0.87 15.19 -0.27
C ARG A 54 0.23 15.11 -1.66
N SER A 55 0.08 13.92 -2.19
CA SER A 55 -0.55 13.72 -3.50
C SER A 55 -2.05 13.97 -3.46
N ILE A 56 -2.74 13.43 -2.44
CA ILE A 56 -4.19 13.60 -2.24
C ILE A 56 -4.53 15.07 -2.02
N ARG A 57 -3.76 15.79 -1.17
CA ARG A 57 -3.99 17.22 -0.88
C ARG A 57 -3.95 18.11 -2.11
N ARG A 58 -3.09 17.78 -3.08
CA ARG A 58 -2.96 18.53 -4.34
C ARG A 58 -4.02 18.15 -5.38
N SER A 59 -4.89 17.17 -5.09
CA SER A 59 -5.93 16.75 -6.01
C SER A 59 -7.14 17.69 -5.99
N ARG A 60 -7.80 17.81 -7.15
CA ARG A 60 -9.08 18.53 -7.27
C ARG A 60 -10.20 17.83 -6.48
N ASN A 61 -10.18 16.49 -6.47
CA ASN A 61 -11.14 15.63 -5.76
C ASN A 61 -10.35 14.69 -4.83
N GLN A 62 -10.26 15.08 -3.56
CA GLN A 62 -9.47 14.36 -2.55
C GLN A 62 -10.02 12.97 -2.24
N ILE A 63 -11.35 12.82 -2.20
CA ILE A 63 -12.01 11.53 -1.95
C ILE A 63 -11.64 10.54 -3.05
N ALA A 64 -11.92 10.88 -4.31
CA ALA A 64 -11.64 9.99 -5.43
C ALA A 64 -10.14 9.66 -5.52
N SER A 65 -9.27 10.66 -5.33
CA SER A 65 -7.83 10.41 -5.32
C SER A 65 -7.37 9.49 -4.19
N SER A 66 -7.93 9.62 -2.99
CA SER A 66 -7.59 8.75 -1.87
C SER A 66 -7.98 7.29 -2.08
N LEU A 67 -9.13 7.04 -2.73
CA LEU A 67 -9.58 5.71 -3.10
C LEU A 67 -8.67 5.11 -4.17
N TRP A 68 -8.31 5.89 -5.20
CA TRP A 68 -7.37 5.44 -6.22
C TRP A 68 -5.98 5.12 -5.64
N PHE A 69 -5.49 5.93 -4.70
CA PHE A 69 -4.24 5.64 -4.01
C PHE A 69 -4.29 4.31 -3.25
N SER A 70 -5.38 4.05 -2.52
CA SER A 70 -5.59 2.78 -1.82
C SER A 70 -5.64 1.61 -2.80
N PHE A 71 -6.40 1.75 -3.89
CA PHE A 71 -6.55 0.73 -4.91
C PHE A 71 -5.20 0.35 -5.54
N TYR A 72 -4.41 1.32 -6.01
CA TYR A 72 -3.13 1.04 -6.67
C TYR A 72 -2.06 0.52 -5.72
N LEU A 73 -2.15 0.84 -4.44
CA LEU A 73 -1.22 0.31 -3.45
C LEU A 73 -1.59 -1.13 -3.08
N VAL A 74 -2.88 -1.42 -2.85
CA VAL A 74 -3.31 -2.73 -2.34
C VAL A 74 -3.48 -3.77 -3.44
N VAL A 75 -4.20 -3.45 -4.51
CA VAL A 75 -4.64 -4.47 -5.48
C VAL A 75 -3.48 -5.05 -6.28
N PRO A 76 -2.58 -4.25 -6.89
CA PRO A 76 -1.40 -4.77 -7.56
C PRO A 76 -0.47 -5.53 -6.59
N LEU A 77 -0.26 -5.00 -5.38
CA LEU A 77 0.60 -5.62 -4.38
C LEU A 77 0.08 -7.01 -3.98
N PHE A 78 -1.20 -7.11 -3.62
CA PHE A 78 -1.86 -8.38 -3.33
C PHE A 78 -1.76 -9.35 -4.51
N PHE A 79 -1.94 -8.86 -5.75
CA PHE A 79 -1.82 -9.71 -6.93
C PHE A 79 -0.41 -10.28 -7.08
N TYR A 80 0.63 -9.47 -6.90
CA TYR A 80 2.02 -9.94 -6.96
C TYR A 80 2.34 -10.93 -5.85
N ASP A 81 1.87 -10.67 -4.63
CA ASP A 81 2.06 -11.57 -3.48
C ASP A 81 1.29 -12.87 -3.65
N TYR A 82 0.09 -12.83 -4.23
CA TYR A 82 -0.67 -14.03 -4.55
C TYR A 82 0.04 -14.88 -5.61
N LEU A 83 0.58 -14.25 -6.67
CA LEU A 83 1.36 -14.96 -7.68
C LEU A 83 2.63 -15.59 -7.06
N TYR A 84 3.31 -14.88 -6.17
CA TYR A 84 4.55 -15.37 -5.58
C TYR A 84 4.31 -16.34 -4.40
N CYS A 85 3.69 -15.88 -3.32
CA CYS A 85 3.42 -16.71 -2.15
C CYS A 85 2.35 -17.77 -2.41
N GLY A 86 1.25 -17.38 -3.05
CA GLY A 86 0.11 -18.27 -3.26
C GLY A 86 0.40 -19.36 -4.30
N ILE A 87 0.93 -18.98 -5.46
CA ILE A 87 1.17 -19.91 -6.57
C ILE A 87 2.60 -20.46 -6.55
N TYR A 88 3.62 -19.60 -6.61
CA TYR A 88 5.01 -20.05 -6.75
C TYR A 88 5.54 -20.81 -5.51
N LEU A 89 5.30 -20.28 -4.30
CA LEU A 89 5.64 -20.97 -3.04
C LEU A 89 4.57 -21.98 -2.59
N ARG A 90 3.47 -22.11 -3.33
CA ARG A 90 2.37 -23.08 -3.10
C ARG A 90 1.63 -22.92 -1.76
N HIS A 91 1.60 -21.73 -1.18
CA HIS A 91 0.81 -21.49 0.05
C HIS A 91 -0.69 -21.31 -0.22
N GLY A 92 -1.13 -21.19 -1.48
CA GLY A 92 -2.53 -20.92 -1.81
C GLY A 92 -3.01 -19.62 -1.17
N ILE A 93 -4.15 -19.65 -0.46
CA ILE A 93 -4.65 -18.50 0.31
C ILE A 93 -4.11 -18.44 1.75
N ALA A 94 -3.44 -19.50 2.22
CA ALA A 94 -2.95 -19.58 3.61
C ALA A 94 -1.89 -18.52 3.92
N PHE A 95 -1.20 -18.01 2.89
CA PHE A 95 -0.22 -16.92 3.02
C PHE A 95 -0.81 -15.67 3.69
N LEU A 96 -2.12 -15.42 3.57
CA LEU A 96 -2.80 -14.30 4.25
C LEU A 96 -2.78 -14.43 5.77
N ARG A 97 -2.79 -15.67 6.27
CA ARG A 97 -2.68 -15.95 7.70
C ARG A 97 -1.23 -16.07 8.11
N ASP A 98 -0.45 -16.84 7.35
CA ASP A 98 0.91 -17.21 7.71
C ASP A 98 1.83 -15.97 7.67
N TYR A 99 1.64 -15.08 6.67
CA TYR A 99 2.26 -13.76 6.57
C TYR A 99 1.27 -12.65 6.94
N TRP A 100 0.74 -12.70 8.17
CA TRP A 100 -0.28 -11.78 8.68
C TRP A 100 0.04 -10.29 8.43
N TYR A 101 1.32 -9.92 8.43
CA TYR A 101 1.77 -8.55 8.17
C TYR A 101 1.36 -8.07 6.77
N LEU A 102 1.44 -8.94 5.74
CA LEU A 102 0.95 -8.63 4.39
C LEU A 102 -0.55 -8.28 4.41
N THR A 103 -1.34 -9.08 5.13
CA THR A 103 -2.78 -8.85 5.28
C THR A 103 -3.07 -7.50 5.92
N VAL A 104 -2.29 -7.11 6.94
CA VAL A 104 -2.38 -5.78 7.54
C VAL A 104 -2.09 -4.69 6.50
N TYR A 105 -1.05 -4.87 5.66
CA TYR A 105 -0.73 -3.95 4.57
C TYR A 105 -1.80 -3.88 3.47
N TYR A 106 -2.64 -4.90 3.31
CA TYR A 106 -3.78 -4.84 2.40
C TYR A 106 -4.96 -4.07 2.98
N ILE A 107 -5.09 -3.99 4.30
CA ILE A 107 -6.21 -3.31 4.97
C ILE A 107 -5.87 -1.85 5.29
N LEU A 108 -4.67 -1.58 5.79
CA LEU A 108 -4.26 -0.25 6.27
C LEU A 108 -4.47 0.87 5.25
N PRO A 109 -4.08 0.75 3.96
CA PRO A 109 -4.28 1.81 2.99
C PRO A 109 -5.75 2.19 2.80
N TRP A 110 -6.67 1.21 2.88
CA TRP A 110 -8.12 1.44 2.79
C TRP A 110 -8.69 2.15 4.01
N LEU A 111 -8.02 2.10 5.15
CA LEU A 111 -8.39 2.92 6.31
C LEU A 111 -7.74 4.30 6.23
N MET A 112 -6.42 4.32 6.03
CA MET A 112 -5.60 5.52 6.12
C MET A 112 -5.92 6.55 5.05
N HIS A 113 -5.93 6.16 3.77
CA HIS A 113 -6.09 7.15 2.70
C HIS A 113 -7.52 7.69 2.60
N PRO A 114 -8.60 6.88 2.64
CA PRO A 114 -9.97 7.42 2.57
C PRO A 114 -10.28 8.37 3.72
N LEU A 115 -9.82 8.06 4.95
CA LEU A 115 -9.93 8.99 6.08
C LEU A 115 -9.16 10.29 5.82
N THR A 116 -7.96 10.20 5.26
CA THR A 116 -7.15 11.36 4.86
C THR A 116 -7.86 12.21 3.80
N GLY A 117 -8.43 11.57 2.77
CA GLY A 117 -9.18 12.23 1.71
C GLY A 117 -10.44 12.92 2.25
N TRP A 118 -11.16 12.24 3.15
CA TRP A 118 -12.33 12.78 3.83
C TRP A 118 -12.00 14.03 4.65
N TRP A 119 -10.95 13.96 5.48
CA TRP A 119 -10.49 15.08 6.30
C TRP A 119 -10.08 16.29 5.46
N LEU A 120 -9.29 16.07 4.40
CA LEU A 120 -8.84 17.13 3.50
C LEU A 120 -10.00 17.78 2.72
N ASN A 121 -11.00 16.98 2.33
CA ASN A 121 -12.18 17.51 1.65
C ASN A 121 -13.00 18.42 2.59
N HIS A 122 -13.18 18.03 3.85
CA HIS A 122 -13.87 18.84 4.86
C HIS A 122 -13.13 20.15 5.15
N GLN A 123 -11.80 20.14 5.20
CA GLN A 123 -11.02 21.37 5.39
C GLN A 123 -11.19 22.34 4.22
N LYS A 124 -11.20 21.84 2.98
CA LYS A 124 -11.38 22.69 1.79
C LYS A 124 -12.74 23.38 1.76
N GLN A 125 -13.79 22.72 2.25
CA GLN A 125 -15.14 23.29 2.31
C GLN A 125 -15.29 24.39 3.37
N LYS A 126 -14.45 24.42 4.42
CA LYS A 126 -14.51 25.46 5.47
C LYS A 126 -13.84 26.78 5.07
N VAL A 127 -13.08 26.79 3.97
CA VAL A 127 -12.26 27.93 3.52
C VAL A 127 -12.94 28.69 2.37
N ILE A 128 -14.05 28.16 1.85
CA ILE A 128 -14.87 28.73 0.78
C ILE A 128 -16.18 29.20 1.41
#